data_AF-A0A2V9TY17-F1
#
_entry.id   AF-A0A2V9TY17-F1
#
_cell.length_a   1.000
_cell.length_b   1.000
_cell.length_c   1.000
_cell.angle_alpha   90.00
_cell.angle_beta   90.00
_cell.angle_gamma   90.00
#
_symmetry.space_group_name_H-M   'P 1'
#
loop_
_entity.id
_entity.type
_entity.pdbx_description
1 polymer ?
#
loop_
_entity_poly.entity_id
_entity_poly.type
_entity_poly.pdbx_seq_one_letter_code
_entity_poly.pdbx_strand_id
1 'polypeptide(L)'
;MPEVAIVAALEREIWPLVRRWHASDREYSGRRFRFFESGHRVAVCGGIGPHAARRAAEAIISLYRPAIVQSVGFAGALDQSLRVGQLFEPRQVIDASDGSRANTGSGSGTLVSFSSVASRDQKSRLATAY
;
A
#
# COMPACT_ATOMS: atom_id res chain seq x y z
N MET A 1 -13.59 -17.75 -0.11
CA MET A 1 -12.52 -16.90 -0.71
C MET A 1 -12.54 -15.58 0.04
N PRO A 2 -11.38 -14.95 0.31
CA PRO A 2 -11.37 -13.66 0.97
C PRO A 2 -11.94 -12.59 0.03
N GLU A 3 -12.71 -11.67 0.59
CA GLU A 3 -13.31 -10.56 -0.13
C GLU A 3 -12.37 -9.35 -0.18
N VAL A 4 -11.60 -9.15 0.90
CA VAL A 4 -10.68 -8.02 1.07
C VAL A 4 -9.25 -8.51 1.16
N ALA A 5 -8.40 -7.98 0.28
CA ALA A 5 -6.95 -8.14 0.34
C ALA A 5 -6.28 -6.85 0.84
N ILE A 6 -5.29 -6.99 1.71
CA ILE A 6 -4.52 -5.88 2.28
C ILE A 6 -3.05 -6.02 1.85
N VAL A 7 -2.49 -4.97 1.26
CA VAL A 7 -1.08 -4.92 0.86
C VAL A 7 -0.39 -3.80 1.64
N ALA A 8 0.66 -4.17 2.37
CA ALA A 8 1.50 -3.23 3.11
C ALA A 8 2.97 -3.34 2.68
N ALA A 9 3.77 -2.32 2.97
CA ALA A 9 5.21 -2.38 2.73
C ALA A 9 5.91 -3.20 3.83
N LEU A 10 5.52 -2.98 5.10
CA LEU A 10 6.23 -3.48 6.27
C LEU A 10 5.27 -4.08 7.29
N GLU A 11 5.68 -5.18 7.92
CA GLU A 11 4.84 -5.89 8.90
C GLU A 11 4.42 -4.99 10.06
N ARG A 12 5.28 -4.08 10.53
CA ARG A 12 4.93 -3.11 11.59
C ARG A 12 3.74 -2.21 11.26
N GLU A 13 3.42 -2.02 9.98
CA GLU A 13 2.29 -1.19 9.54
C GLU A 13 0.95 -1.89 9.80
N ILE A 14 0.95 -3.22 9.81
CA ILE A 14 -0.27 -4.04 9.95
C ILE A 14 -0.23 -5.00 11.13
N TRP A 15 0.89 -5.11 11.86
CA TRP A 15 1.07 -6.08 12.93
C TRP A 15 -0.05 -6.06 13.98
N PRO A 16 -0.52 -4.90 14.49
CA PRO A 16 -1.63 -4.87 15.44
C PRO A 16 -2.90 -5.55 14.93
N LEU A 17 -3.13 -5.52 13.60
CA LEU A 17 -4.25 -6.15 12.91
C LEU A 17 -4.03 -7.66 12.71
N VAL A 18 -2.86 -8.06 12.20
CA VAL A 18 -2.61 -9.43 11.71
C VAL A 18 -2.00 -10.38 12.74
N ARG A 19 -1.55 -9.90 13.90
CA ARG A 19 -0.87 -10.72 14.94
C ARG A 19 -1.65 -11.94 15.46
N ARG A 20 -2.96 -12.03 15.20
CA ARG A 20 -3.82 -13.17 15.58
C ARG A 20 -4.36 -13.93 14.36
N TRP A 21 -3.94 -13.57 13.15
CA TRP A 21 -4.38 -14.20 11.91
C TRP A 21 -3.54 -15.45 11.64
N HIS A 22 -4.08 -16.37 10.86
CA HIS A 22 -3.35 -17.55 10.43
C HIS A 22 -2.26 -17.14 9.45
N ALA A 23 -0.99 -17.48 9.72
CA ALA A 23 0.11 -17.19 8.81
C ALA A 23 0.37 -18.39 7.90
N SER A 24 0.41 -18.17 6.58
CA SER A 24 0.76 -19.19 5.60
C SER A 24 1.79 -18.67 4.61
N ASP A 25 2.76 -19.51 4.27
CA ASP A 25 3.75 -19.19 3.23
C ASP A 25 3.29 -19.80 1.89
N ARG A 26 3.23 -19.00 0.83
CA ARG A 26 2.88 -19.47 -0.52
C ARG A 26 3.88 -18.97 -1.54
N GLU A 27 4.07 -19.75 -2.60
CA GLU A 27 4.93 -19.37 -3.72
C GLU A 27 4.12 -18.73 -4.85
N TYR A 28 4.67 -17.66 -5.44
CA TYR A 28 4.16 -17.05 -6.65
C TYR A 28 5.34 -16.53 -7.48
N SER A 29 5.40 -16.89 -8.76
CA SER A 29 6.47 -16.50 -9.69
C SER A 29 7.89 -16.71 -9.14
N GLY A 30 8.14 -17.89 -8.53
CA GLY A 30 9.45 -18.26 -7.97
C GLY A 30 9.84 -17.49 -6.70
N ARG A 31 8.90 -16.82 -6.03
CA ARG A 31 9.11 -16.09 -4.78
C ARG A 31 8.14 -16.56 -3.71
N ARG A 32 8.66 -16.71 -2.49
CA ARG A 32 7.85 -17.04 -1.32
C ARG A 32 7.32 -15.78 -0.65
N PHE A 33 6.02 -15.75 -0.40
CA PHE A 33 5.32 -14.68 0.31
C PHE A 33 4.68 -15.24 1.57
N ARG A 34 4.75 -14.49 2.65
CA ARG A 34 4.00 -14.77 3.86
C ARG A 34 2.67 -14.01 3.81
N PHE A 35 1.58 -14.77 3.85
CA PHE A 35 0.23 -14.25 3.92
C PHE A 35 -0.30 -14.39 5.35
N PHE A 36 -1.14 -13.45 5.76
CA PHE A 36 -1.91 -13.52 6.99
C PHE A 36 -3.39 -13.63 6.60
N GLU A 37 -4.08 -14.64 7.10
CA GLU A 37 -5.45 -15.00 6.69
C GLU A 37 -6.39 -14.96 7.90
N SER A 38 -7.56 -14.33 7.73
CA SER A 38 -8.62 -14.32 8.75
C SER A 38 -9.99 -14.18 8.10
N GLY A 39 -10.74 -15.29 8.02
CA GLY A 39 -12.07 -15.34 7.44
C GLY A 39 -12.11 -14.78 6.02
N HIS A 40 -12.77 -13.64 5.83
CA HIS A 40 -12.92 -12.97 4.53
C HIS A 40 -11.78 -12.01 4.19
N ARG A 41 -10.66 -12.04 4.92
CA ARG A 41 -9.55 -11.09 4.78
C ARG A 41 -8.24 -11.82 4.60
N VAL A 42 -7.38 -11.26 3.76
CA VAL A 42 -5.99 -11.72 3.58
C VAL A 42 -5.06 -10.50 3.51
N ALA A 43 -3.87 -10.60 4.10
CA ALA A 43 -2.86 -9.55 4.06
C ALA A 43 -1.49 -10.08 3.64
N VAL A 44 -0.70 -9.24 2.99
CA VAL A 44 0.69 -9.52 2.61
C VAL A 44 1.57 -8.28 2.80
N CYS A 45 2.82 -8.49 3.23
CA CYS A 45 3.84 -7.45 3.25
C CYS A 45 4.79 -7.65 2.06
N GLY A 46 4.86 -6.68 1.15
CA GLY A 46 5.65 -6.77 -0.07
C GLY A 46 7.11 -6.35 0.08
N GLY A 47 7.41 -5.49 1.05
CA GLY A 47 8.66 -4.73 1.17
C GLY A 47 8.51 -3.29 0.65
N ILE A 48 9.54 -2.47 0.90
CA ILE A 48 9.58 -1.07 0.46
C ILE A 48 9.87 -0.99 -1.04
N GLY A 49 9.15 -0.10 -1.73
CA GLY A 49 9.41 0.29 -3.12
C GLY A 49 8.43 -0.30 -4.14
N PRO A 50 8.39 0.26 -5.36
CA PRO A 50 7.34 -0.02 -6.34
C PRO A 50 7.33 -1.48 -6.83
N HIS A 51 8.51 -2.07 -7.06
CA HIS A 51 8.58 -3.48 -7.49
C HIS A 51 8.15 -4.46 -6.40
N ALA A 52 8.41 -4.13 -5.13
CA ALA A 52 7.97 -4.93 -3.99
C ALA A 52 6.44 -4.88 -3.84
N ALA A 53 5.86 -3.68 -3.89
CA ALA A 53 4.41 -3.48 -3.88
C ALA A 53 3.73 -4.21 -5.05
N ARG A 54 4.26 -4.05 -6.27
CA ARG A 54 3.73 -4.70 -7.48
C ARG A 54 3.65 -6.22 -7.34
N ARG A 55 4.77 -6.86 -6.99
CA ARG A 55 4.81 -8.33 -6.86
C ARG A 55 3.87 -8.85 -5.77
N ALA A 56 3.74 -8.13 -4.66
CA ALA A 56 2.84 -8.52 -3.58
C ALA A 56 1.37 -8.36 -3.99
N ALA A 57 1.02 -7.28 -4.69
CA ALA A 57 -0.31 -7.07 -5.25
C ALA A 57 -0.66 -8.15 -6.29
N GLU A 58 0.25 -8.45 -7.22
CA GLU A 58 0.07 -9.52 -8.21
C GLU A 58 -0.11 -10.89 -7.53
N ALA A 59 0.71 -11.21 -6.52
CA ALA A 59 0.61 -12.47 -5.79
C ALA A 59 -0.73 -12.62 -5.06
N ILE A 60 -1.15 -11.60 -4.31
CA ILE A 60 -2.40 -11.67 -3.53
C ILE A 60 -3.64 -11.71 -4.44
N ILE A 61 -3.63 -10.97 -5.55
CA ILE A 61 -4.72 -10.98 -6.54
C ILE A 61 -4.81 -12.35 -7.22
N SER A 62 -3.69 -12.88 -7.70
CA SER A 62 -3.65 -14.16 -8.43
C SER A 62 -4.03 -15.36 -7.54
N LEU A 63 -3.53 -15.39 -6.30
CA LEU A 63 -3.73 -16.54 -5.40
C LEU A 63 -5.10 -16.53 -4.70
N TYR A 64 -5.65 -15.35 -4.40
CA TYR A 64 -6.86 -15.25 -3.57
C TYR A 64 -8.08 -14.67 -4.30
N ARG A 65 -7.90 -14.00 -5.44
CA ARG A 65 -8.96 -13.37 -6.24
C ARG A 65 -9.93 -12.54 -5.39
N PRO A 66 -9.43 -11.56 -4.62
CA PRO A 66 -10.27 -10.71 -3.75
C PRO A 66 -11.19 -9.82 -4.60
N ALA A 67 -12.29 -9.37 -3.99
CA ALA A 67 -13.17 -8.38 -4.61
C ALA A 67 -12.56 -6.97 -4.55
N ILE A 68 -11.81 -6.67 -3.47
CA ILE A 68 -11.17 -5.37 -3.24
C ILE A 68 -9.74 -5.57 -2.74
N VAL A 69 -8.82 -4.71 -3.22
CA VAL A 69 -7.45 -4.60 -2.72
C VAL A 69 -7.26 -3.25 -2.04
N GLN A 70 -6.82 -3.26 -0.79
CA GLN A 70 -6.49 -2.08 -0.01
C GLN A 70 -4.97 -1.97 0.16
N SER A 71 -4.39 -0.90 -0.37
CA SER A 71 -3.01 -0.54 -0.06
C SER A 71 -3.00 0.28 1.24
N VAL A 72 -2.25 -0.18 2.24
CA VAL A 72 -2.18 0.46 3.56
C VAL A 72 -0.72 0.67 3.96
N GLY A 73 -0.44 1.76 4.64
CA GLY A 73 0.91 2.08 5.11
C GLY A 73 1.01 3.51 5.59
N PHE A 74 2.22 3.90 6.00
CA PHE A 74 2.49 5.28 6.37
C PHE A 74 2.88 6.13 5.16
N ALA A 75 2.44 7.40 5.16
CA ALA A 75 2.81 8.38 4.17
C ALA A 75 3.37 9.65 4.83
N GLY A 76 4.27 10.33 4.11
CA GLY A 76 4.76 11.64 4.52
C GLY A 76 3.84 12.73 4.00
N ALA A 77 3.33 13.58 4.90
CA ALA A 77 2.52 14.73 4.50
C ALA A 77 3.29 15.69 3.58
N LEU A 78 2.61 16.12 2.51
CA LEU A 78 3.03 17.19 1.61
C LEU A 78 2.23 18.49 1.85
N ASP A 79 1.05 18.35 2.45
CA ASP A 79 0.19 19.45 2.89
C ASP A 79 0.39 19.70 4.39
N GLN A 80 0.59 20.96 4.78
CA GLN A 80 0.83 21.37 6.17
C GLN A 80 -0.42 21.26 7.06
N SER A 81 -1.60 21.14 6.47
CA SER A 81 -2.85 20.90 7.20
C SER A 81 -2.97 19.47 7.73
N LEU A 82 -2.20 18.52 7.16
CA LEU A 82 -2.20 17.12 7.58
C LEU A 82 -1.39 16.92 8.87
N ARG A 83 -1.94 16.14 9.80
CA ARG A 83 -1.32 15.85 11.09
C ARG A 83 -0.73 14.44 11.15
N VAL A 84 0.31 14.26 11.95
CA VAL A 84 0.86 12.94 12.25
C VAL A 84 -0.23 12.06 12.86
N GLY A 85 -0.41 10.85 12.32
CA GLY A 85 -1.43 9.91 12.76
C GLY A 85 -2.83 10.14 12.16
N GLN A 86 -3.02 11.17 11.34
CA GLN A 86 -4.26 11.37 10.60
C GLN A 86 -4.45 10.26 9.57
N LEU A 87 -5.66 9.68 9.52
CA LEU A 87 -6.06 8.78 8.47
C LEU A 87 -6.31 9.59 7.19
N PHE A 88 -5.70 9.16 6.08
CA PHE A 88 -5.87 9.77 4.78
C PHE A 88 -6.19 8.71 3.74
N GLU A 89 -7.34 8.86 3.08
CA GLU A 89 -7.79 8.01 1.99
C GLU A 89 -7.73 8.81 0.69
N PRO A 90 -6.70 8.63 -0.16
CA PRO A 90 -6.54 9.40 -1.38
C PRO A 90 -7.59 8.99 -2.42
N ARG A 91 -8.10 9.97 -3.19
CA ARG A 91 -8.93 9.73 -4.40
C ARG A 91 -8.09 9.40 -5.63
N GLN A 92 -6.87 9.90 -5.64
CA GLN A 92 -5.94 9.73 -6.74
C GLN A 92 -4.54 9.40 -6.22
N VAL A 93 -3.87 8.48 -6.89
CA VAL A 93 -2.44 8.24 -6.75
C VAL A 93 -1.74 8.74 -7.99
N ILE A 94 -0.67 9.53 -7.82
CA ILE A 94 0.20 9.99 -8.91
C ILE A 94 1.57 9.32 -8.73
N ASP A 95 2.06 8.64 -9.76
CA ASP A 95 3.45 8.18 -9.78
C ASP A 95 4.36 9.33 -10.21
N ALA A 96 5.22 9.79 -9.31
CA ALA A 96 6.11 10.91 -9.60
C ALA A 96 7.21 10.58 -10.62
N SER A 97 7.43 9.30 -10.95
CA SER A 97 8.45 8.90 -11.91
C SER A 97 8.04 9.11 -13.37
N ASP A 98 6.74 8.98 -13.67
CA ASP A 98 6.21 9.09 -15.04
C ASP A 98 4.97 10.00 -15.16
N GLY A 99 4.45 10.51 -14.04
CA GLY A 99 3.26 11.37 -13.98
C GLY A 99 1.93 10.63 -14.17
N SER A 100 1.96 9.29 -14.25
CA SER A 100 0.76 8.47 -14.40
C SER A 100 -0.16 8.61 -13.19
N ARG A 101 -1.46 8.48 -13.44
CA ARG A 101 -2.51 8.71 -12.43
C ARG A 101 -3.44 7.52 -12.33
N ALA A 102 -3.70 7.06 -11.11
CA ALA A 102 -4.68 6.02 -10.82
C ALA A 102 -5.78 6.58 -9.92
N ASN A 103 -7.04 6.30 -10.24
CA ASN A 103 -8.19 6.60 -9.39
C ASN A 103 -8.44 5.43 -8.43
N THR A 104 -8.68 5.72 -7.15
CA THR A 104 -8.87 4.70 -6.11
C THR A 104 -10.33 4.30 -5.88
N GLY A 105 -11.30 5.02 -6.46
CA GLY A 105 -12.73 4.70 -6.32
C GLY A 105 -13.42 5.32 -5.10
N SER A 106 -12.69 5.84 -4.12
CA SER A 106 -13.22 6.52 -2.91
C SER A 106 -12.26 7.61 -2.40
N GLY A 107 -12.53 8.23 -1.25
CA GLY A 107 -11.63 9.19 -0.61
C GLY A 107 -11.56 10.59 -1.24
N SER A 108 -10.54 11.36 -0.85
CA SER A 108 -10.30 12.73 -1.30
C SER A 108 -8.80 13.06 -1.32
N GLY A 109 -8.40 14.00 -2.17
CA GLY A 109 -7.01 14.43 -2.29
C GLY A 109 -6.11 13.45 -3.03
N THR A 110 -4.81 13.72 -2.96
CA THR A 110 -3.78 13.08 -3.78
C THR A 110 -2.71 12.41 -2.93
N LEU A 111 -2.37 11.17 -3.27
CA LEU A 111 -1.15 10.52 -2.80
C LEU A 111 -0.11 10.54 -3.92
N VAL A 112 1.06 11.10 -3.66
CA VAL A 112 2.17 11.06 -4.61
C VAL A 112 3.08 9.87 -4.26
N SER A 113 3.14 8.89 -5.15
CA SER A 113 4.07 7.76 -5.07
C SER A 113 5.46 8.22 -5.50
N PHE A 114 6.44 8.00 -4.62
CA PHE A 114 7.83 8.40 -4.82
C PHE A 114 8.75 7.22 -4.51
N SER A 115 9.81 7.05 -5.30
CA SER A 115 10.69 5.86 -5.24
C SER A 115 11.60 5.80 -4.00
N SER A 116 11.61 6.85 -3.19
CA SER A 116 12.47 6.99 -2.01
C SER A 116 11.76 7.77 -0.91
N VAL A 117 12.38 7.83 0.29
CA VAL A 117 11.89 8.72 1.35
C VAL A 117 12.26 10.15 0.99
N ALA A 118 11.25 10.97 0.68
CA ALA A 118 11.46 12.36 0.29
C ALA A 118 12.04 13.20 1.44
N SER A 119 13.11 13.93 1.15
CA SER A 119 13.66 14.98 2.00
C SER A 119 12.66 16.15 2.14
N ARG A 120 12.92 17.04 3.09
CA ARG A 120 12.08 18.24 3.30
C ARG A 120 11.94 19.07 2.02
N ASP A 121 13.04 19.30 1.29
CA ASP A 121 13.01 20.09 0.06
C ASP A 121 12.30 19.36 -1.06
N GLN A 122 12.47 18.04 -1.16
CA GLN A 122 11.73 17.21 -2.12
C GLN A 122 10.23 17.26 -1.84
N LYS A 123 9.80 17.19 -0.57
CA LYS A 123 8.39 17.33 -0.20
C LYS A 123 7.81 18.68 -0.63
N SER A 124 8.54 19.77 -0.41
CA SER A 124 8.12 21.12 -0.83
C SER A 124 7.91 21.20 -2.35
N ARG A 125 8.84 20.64 -3.13
CA ARG A 125 8.73 20.59 -4.59
C ARG A 125 7.55 19.73 -5.05
N LEU A 126 7.36 18.56 -4.44
CA LEU A 126 6.24 17.67 -4.76
C LEU A 126 4.89 18.33 -4.44
N ALA A 127 4.77 19.03 -3.31
CA ALA A 127 3.56 19.77 -2.91
C ALA A 127 3.23 20.95 -3.85
N THR A 128 4.22 21.49 -4.55
CA THR A 128 4.02 22.57 -5.51
C THR A 128 3.65 22.02 -6.89
N ALA A 129 4.17 20.84 -7.24
CA ALA A 129 3.97 20.21 -8.55
C ALA A 129 2.63 19.47 -8.69
N TYR A 130 2.05 19.00 -7.59
CA TYR A 130 0.87 18.13 -7.55
C TYR A 130 -0.12 18.58 -6.49
#